data_AF-A0A4Q4UL37-F1
#
_entry.id   AF-A0A4Q4UL37-F1
#
_cell.length_a   1.000
_cell.length_b   1.000
_cell.length_c   1.000
_cell.angle_alpha   90.00
_cell.angle_beta   90.00
_cell.angle_gamma   90.00
#
_symmetry.space_group_name_H-M   'P 1'
#
loop_
_entity.id
_entity.type
_entity.pdbx_description
1 polymer ?
#
loop_
_entity_poly.entity_id
_entity_poly.type
_entity_poly.pdbx_seq_one_letter_code
_entity_poly.pdbx_strand_id
1 'polypeptide(L)'
;MDQRIRLNELKVAKGAAFDSHAEEHNPTCHPDTRVDLLREISKWVQNPQAEAIFWLNGMAGTGKSTISRTVAHSFSKGGQLGASFFFKRGEGDRGGISKFFTTIAAQLAEKVPALAPYVKNAIDADPTIFGKVMREQFEKLILEPLSKPPQAA
;
A
#
# COMPACT_ATOMS: atom_id res chain seq x y z
N MET A 1 22.23 1.77 14.50
CA MET A 1 21.24 2.56 15.28
C MET A 1 20.42 3.56 14.43
N ASP A 2 20.66 3.69 13.12
CA ASP A 2 20.23 4.90 12.37
C ASP A 2 19.24 4.65 11.19
N GLN A 3 18.74 3.43 10.99
CA GLN A 3 17.80 3.14 9.88
C GLN A 3 16.34 3.52 10.20
N ARG A 4 15.89 3.28 11.44
CA ARG A 4 14.50 3.55 11.86
C ARG A 4 14.17 5.04 11.95
N ILE A 5 15.14 5.90 12.24
CA ILE A 5 14.93 7.34 12.45
C ILE A 5 14.51 8.03 11.14
N ARG A 6 15.10 7.63 10.00
CA ARG A 6 14.86 8.27 8.69
C ARG A 6 13.61 7.79 7.99
N LEU A 7 13.21 6.52 8.19
CA LEU A 7 11.92 6.05 7.69
C LEU A 7 10.74 6.81 8.30
N ASN A 8 10.88 7.33 9.52
CA ASN A 8 9.88 8.18 10.16
C ASN A 8 9.75 9.58 9.50
N GLU A 9 10.68 9.98 8.62
CA GLU A 9 10.57 11.23 7.85
C GLU A 9 9.61 11.10 6.66
N LEU A 10 9.25 9.86 6.27
CA LEU A 10 8.28 9.64 5.20
C LEU A 10 6.95 10.29 5.56
N LYS A 11 6.53 11.25 4.73
CA LYS A 11 5.24 11.93 4.88
C LYS A 11 4.12 11.00 4.48
N VAL A 12 3.58 10.24 5.43
CA VAL A 12 2.47 9.30 5.22
C VAL A 12 1.11 10.00 5.29
N ALA A 13 0.13 9.51 4.53
CA ALA A 13 -1.26 9.91 4.63
C ALA A 13 -1.92 9.21 5.83
N LYS A 14 -2.21 9.98 6.88
CA LYS A 14 -2.90 9.44 8.07
C LYS A 14 -4.26 8.87 7.67
N GLY A 15 -4.59 7.70 8.20
CA GLY A 15 -5.87 7.04 7.93
C GLY A 15 -5.97 6.33 6.58
N ALA A 16 -4.93 6.34 5.74
CA ALA A 16 -4.99 5.72 4.41
C ALA A 16 -4.84 4.19 4.44
N ALA A 17 -4.11 3.65 5.42
CA ALA A 17 -3.91 2.21 5.55
C ALA A 17 -5.20 1.48 5.98
N PHE A 18 -5.35 0.24 5.52
CA PHE A 18 -6.53 -0.60 5.77
C PHE A 18 -6.80 -0.85 7.27
N ASP A 19 -5.75 -0.86 8.09
CA ASP A 19 -5.75 -1.12 9.53
C ASP A 19 -5.67 0.17 10.38
N SER A 20 -5.85 1.33 9.75
CA SER A 20 -5.89 2.59 10.48
C SER A 20 -7.19 2.74 11.27
N HIS A 21 -7.16 3.52 12.36
CA HIS A 21 -8.35 3.88 13.14
C HIS A 21 -9.46 4.52 12.28
N ALA A 22 -9.10 5.23 11.20
CA ALA A 22 -10.07 5.81 10.26
C ALA A 22 -10.84 4.76 9.43
N GLU A 23 -10.36 3.52 9.41
CA GLU A 23 -11.02 2.37 8.75
C GLU A 23 -11.66 1.39 9.75
N GLU A 24 -11.46 1.55 11.06
CA GLU A 24 -11.95 0.62 12.10
C GLU A 24 -13.45 0.31 12.00
N HIS A 25 -14.26 1.34 11.78
CA HIS A 25 -15.72 1.21 11.72
C HIS A 25 -16.25 0.89 10.32
N ASN A 26 -15.37 0.79 9.31
CA ASN A 26 -15.82 0.50 7.95
C ASN A 26 -16.09 -0.99 7.78
N PRO A 27 -17.23 -1.37 7.18
CA PRO A 27 -17.60 -2.77 7.09
C PRO A 27 -16.68 -3.54 6.13
N THR A 28 -16.45 -4.80 6.48
CA THR A 28 -16.02 -5.87 5.57
C THR A 28 -17.24 -6.66 5.10
N CYS A 29 -17.04 -7.60 4.18
CA CYS A 29 -18.11 -8.46 3.68
C CYS A 29 -18.68 -9.28 4.83
N HIS A 30 -20.00 -9.44 4.86
CA HIS A 30 -20.63 -10.38 5.79
C HIS A 30 -20.11 -11.80 5.51
N PRO A 31 -20.01 -12.65 6.56
CA PRO A 31 -19.68 -14.06 6.38
C PRO A 31 -20.54 -14.70 5.29
N ASP A 32 -19.92 -15.57 4.50
CA ASP A 32 -20.58 -16.34 3.43
C ASP A 32 -21.21 -15.50 2.30
N THR A 33 -20.87 -14.21 2.21
CA THR A 33 -21.25 -13.35 1.08
C THR A 33 -20.10 -13.08 0.14
N ARG A 34 -20.39 -12.83 -1.15
CA ARG A 34 -19.39 -12.52 -2.19
C ARG A 34 -18.28 -13.57 -2.33
N VAL A 35 -18.54 -14.80 -1.88
CA VAL A 35 -17.55 -15.89 -1.77
C VAL A 35 -16.88 -16.17 -3.11
N ASP A 36 -17.65 -16.27 -4.19
CA ASP A 36 -17.10 -16.59 -5.51
C ASP A 36 -16.17 -15.49 -6.02
N LEU A 37 -16.55 -14.21 -5.83
CA LEU A 37 -15.73 -13.07 -6.20
C LEU A 37 -14.45 -12.98 -5.35
N LEU A 38 -14.54 -13.20 -4.04
CA LEU A 38 -13.37 -13.24 -3.16
C LEU A 38 -12.42 -14.40 -3.55
N ARG A 39 -12.98 -15.53 -3.96
CA ARG A 39 -12.22 -16.67 -4.48
C ARG A 39 -11.54 -16.33 -5.80
N GLU A 40 -12.22 -15.62 -6.70
CA GLU A 40 -11.66 -15.14 -7.97
C GLU A 40 -10.48 -14.20 -7.74
N ILE A 41 -10.63 -13.20 -6.85
CA ILE A 41 -9.55 -12.28 -6.48
C ILE A 41 -8.37 -13.04 -5.87
N SER A 42 -8.64 -14.05 -5.04
CA SER A 42 -7.59 -14.89 -4.44
C SER A 42 -6.81 -15.68 -5.49
N LYS A 43 -7.51 -16.26 -6.49
CA LYS A 43 -6.87 -16.94 -7.63
C LYS A 43 -6.05 -15.97 -8.48
N TRP A 44 -6.57 -14.77 -8.70
CA TRP A 44 -5.87 -13.72 -9.43
C TRP A 44 -4.54 -13.35 -8.74
N VAL A 45 -4.54 -13.09 -7.43
CA VAL A 45 -3.31 -12.76 -6.67
C VAL A 45 -2.28 -13.89 -6.71
N GLN A 46 -2.71 -15.14 -6.71
CA GLN A 46 -1.83 -16.30 -6.69
C GLN A 46 -1.31 -16.70 -8.08
N ASN A 47 -1.81 -16.09 -9.15
CA ASN A 47 -1.42 -16.43 -10.52
C ASN A 47 -0.30 -15.50 -11.02
N PRO A 48 0.94 -16.00 -11.21
CA PRO A 48 2.04 -15.18 -11.70
C PRO A 48 1.86 -14.68 -13.14
N GLN A 49 0.94 -15.26 -13.90
CA GLN A 49 0.61 -14.89 -15.27
C GLN A 49 -0.62 -13.97 -15.35
N ALA A 50 -1.22 -13.61 -14.22
CA ALA A 50 -2.35 -12.69 -14.21
C ALA A 50 -1.90 -11.24 -14.42
N GLU A 51 -2.84 -10.41 -14.88
CA GLU A 51 -2.65 -8.97 -15.01
C GLU A 51 -2.28 -8.32 -13.68
N ALA A 52 -1.43 -7.29 -13.70
CA ALA A 52 -0.97 -6.60 -12.49
C ALA A 52 -2.07 -5.79 -11.76
N ILE A 53 -3.20 -5.52 -12.42
CA ILE A 53 -4.31 -4.73 -11.88
C ILE A 53 -5.62 -5.53 -11.96
N PHE A 54 -6.23 -5.79 -10.80
CA PHE A 54 -7.61 -6.28 -10.73
C PHE A 54 -8.60 -5.11 -10.74
N TRP A 55 -9.41 -5.00 -11.79
CA TRP A 55 -10.42 -3.95 -11.92
C TRP A 55 -11.79 -4.40 -11.37
N LEU A 56 -12.06 -4.09 -10.09
CA LEU A 56 -13.36 -4.35 -9.48
C LEU A 56 -14.38 -3.27 -9.85
N ASN A 57 -15.22 -3.56 -10.85
CA ASN A 57 -16.28 -2.65 -11.31
C ASN A 57 -17.69 -3.06 -10.82
N GLY A 58 -18.64 -2.15 -10.94
CA GLY A 58 -20.03 -2.38 -10.55
C GLY A 58 -20.75 -1.10 -10.17
N MET A 59 -22.08 -1.15 -10.08
CA MET A 59 -22.93 0.01 -9.75
C MET A 59 -22.54 0.68 -8.42
N ALA A 60 -22.84 1.97 -8.28
CA ALA A 60 -22.69 2.66 -7.00
C ALA A 60 -23.51 1.93 -5.91
N GLY A 61 -22.98 1.88 -4.67
CA GLY A 61 -23.67 1.23 -3.55
C GLY A 61 -23.57 -0.29 -3.48
N THR A 62 -22.95 -0.98 -4.45
CA THR A 62 -22.88 -2.47 -4.45
C THR A 62 -21.83 -3.07 -3.51
N GLY A 63 -21.16 -2.26 -2.70
CA GLY A 63 -20.19 -2.74 -1.71
C GLY A 63 -18.76 -2.98 -2.24
N LYS A 64 -18.36 -2.35 -3.36
CA LYS A 64 -16.98 -2.48 -3.89
C LYS A 64 -15.91 -2.15 -2.85
N SER A 65 -16.04 -1.04 -2.12
CA SER A 65 -15.11 -0.67 -1.06
C SER A 65 -15.11 -1.69 0.08
N THR A 66 -16.27 -2.27 0.41
CA THR A 66 -16.41 -3.35 1.39
C THR A 66 -15.63 -4.59 0.95
N ILE A 67 -15.70 -4.97 -0.33
CA ILE A 67 -14.91 -6.07 -0.90
C ILE A 67 -13.41 -5.77 -0.80
N SER A 68 -12.97 -4.58 -1.22
CA SER A 68 -11.54 -4.21 -1.14
C SER A 68 -11.00 -4.25 0.28
N ARG A 69 -11.79 -3.85 1.29
CA ARG A 69 -11.39 -3.96 2.71
C ARG A 69 -11.28 -5.41 3.15
N THR A 70 -12.25 -6.27 2.81
CA THR A 70 -12.17 -7.71 3.08
C THR A 70 -10.92 -8.32 2.50
N VAL A 71 -10.60 -7.99 1.25
CA VAL A 71 -9.41 -8.45 0.54
C VAL A 71 -8.13 -8.02 1.25
N ALA A 72 -8.02 -6.73 1.63
CA ALA A 72 -6.87 -6.22 2.37
C ALA A 72 -6.69 -6.93 3.72
N HIS A 73 -7.75 -7.08 4.52
CA HIS A 73 -7.68 -7.81 5.78
C HIS A 73 -7.28 -9.28 5.60
N SER A 74 -7.84 -9.97 4.59
CA SER A 74 -7.53 -11.37 4.32
C SER A 74 -6.06 -11.57 3.95
N PHE A 75 -5.54 -10.78 3.01
CA PHE A 75 -4.14 -10.89 2.60
C PHE A 75 -3.16 -10.37 3.65
N SER A 76 -3.55 -9.42 4.48
CA SER A 76 -2.74 -9.02 5.64
C SER A 76 -2.61 -10.16 6.64
N LYS A 77 -3.72 -10.84 6.98
CA LYS A 77 -3.69 -12.04 7.86
C LYS A 77 -2.84 -13.18 7.28
N GLY A 78 -2.82 -13.33 5.95
CA GLY A 78 -1.98 -14.30 5.25
C GLY A 78 -0.53 -13.88 5.04
N GLY A 79 -0.12 -12.67 5.46
CA GLY A 79 1.24 -12.16 5.23
C GLY A 79 1.56 -11.82 3.77
N GLN A 80 0.54 -11.69 2.91
CA GLN A 80 0.69 -11.44 1.47
C GLN A 80 0.48 -9.97 1.08
N LEU A 81 -0.06 -9.14 1.98
CA LEU A 81 -0.28 -7.71 1.74
C LEU A 81 0.99 -6.90 2.05
N GLY A 82 1.63 -6.38 0.99
CA GLY A 82 2.82 -5.51 1.14
C GLY A 82 2.49 -4.09 1.60
N ALA A 83 1.41 -3.50 1.07
CA ALA A 83 0.96 -2.15 1.43
C ALA A 83 -0.51 -1.93 1.03
N SER A 84 -1.12 -0.88 1.56
CA SER A 84 -2.51 -0.49 1.27
C SER A 84 -2.70 1.03 1.27
N PHE A 85 -3.65 1.51 0.48
CA PHE A 85 -4.07 2.90 0.49
C PHE A 85 -5.54 3.04 0.07
N PHE A 86 -6.37 3.58 0.95
CA PHE A 86 -7.77 3.89 0.67
C PHE A 86 -7.94 5.39 0.40
N PHE A 87 -8.10 5.73 -0.88
CA PHE A 87 -8.46 7.08 -1.30
C PHE A 87 -9.86 7.45 -0.84
N LYS A 88 -10.01 8.65 -0.27
CA LYS A 88 -11.29 9.22 0.14
C LYS A 88 -11.35 10.69 -0.29
N ARG A 89 -12.26 10.98 -1.22
CA ARG A 89 -12.48 12.35 -1.72
C ARG A 89 -12.90 13.26 -0.56
N GLY A 90 -12.31 14.45 -0.49
CA GLY A 90 -12.59 15.43 0.57
C GLY A 90 -11.81 15.21 1.87
N GLU A 91 -11.11 14.10 2.04
CA GLU A 91 -10.31 13.82 3.26
C GLU A 91 -8.83 14.17 3.06
N GLY A 92 -8.52 15.46 2.85
CA GLY A 92 -7.15 15.99 2.84
C GLY A 92 -6.14 15.12 2.05
N ASP A 93 -5.15 14.58 2.76
CA ASP A 93 -4.09 13.73 2.22
C ASP A 93 -4.56 12.43 1.54
N ARG A 94 -5.79 11.99 1.81
CA ARG A 94 -6.41 10.79 1.20
C ARG A 94 -7.22 11.13 -0.05
N GLY A 95 -7.44 12.41 -0.32
CA GLY A 95 -8.20 12.88 -1.47
C GLY A 95 -7.41 12.90 -2.78
N GLY A 96 -6.08 12.79 -2.70
CA GLY A 96 -5.20 12.87 -3.86
C GLY A 96 -3.95 11.99 -3.72
N ILE A 97 -3.10 12.04 -4.74
CA ILE A 97 -1.93 11.15 -4.87
C ILE A 97 -0.68 11.67 -4.15
N SER A 98 -0.71 12.88 -3.60
CA SER A 98 0.47 13.60 -3.08
C SER A 98 1.29 12.84 -2.02
N LYS A 99 0.64 11.99 -1.23
CA LYS A 99 1.28 11.13 -0.21
C LYS A 99 1.15 9.64 -0.52
N PHE A 100 0.66 9.27 -1.69
CA PHE A 100 0.43 7.87 -2.03
C PHE A 100 1.74 7.07 -2.02
N PHE A 101 2.72 7.48 -2.82
CA PHE A 101 3.98 6.72 -2.96
C PHE A 101 4.82 6.72 -1.69
N THR A 102 4.89 7.83 -0.95
CA THR A 102 5.57 7.87 0.35
C THR A 102 4.90 6.94 1.38
N THR A 103 3.56 6.86 1.36
CA THR A 103 2.80 5.95 2.24
C THR A 103 3.03 4.49 1.89
N ILE A 104 3.06 4.15 0.59
CA ILE A 104 3.36 2.79 0.13
C ILE A 104 4.81 2.42 0.47
N ALA A 105 5.77 3.31 0.23
CA ALA A 105 7.19 3.06 0.53
C ALA A 105 7.41 2.81 2.04
N ALA A 106 6.75 3.58 2.90
CA ALA A 106 6.81 3.39 4.36
C ALA A 106 6.30 2.00 4.78
N GLN A 107 5.12 1.61 4.28
CA GLN A 107 4.53 0.30 4.57
C GLN A 107 5.41 -0.85 4.04
N LEU A 108 5.94 -0.73 2.82
CA LEU A 108 6.82 -1.74 2.25
C LEU A 108 8.13 -1.89 3.03
N ALA A 109 8.75 -0.78 3.47
CA ALA A 109 9.98 -0.83 4.27
C ALA A 109 9.75 -1.46 5.65
N GLU A 110 8.55 -1.32 6.21
CA GLU A 110 8.16 -1.98 7.47
C GLU A 110 7.89 -3.48 7.26
N LYS A 111 7.16 -3.85 6.21
CA LYS A 111 6.80 -5.24 5.91
C LYS A 111 7.96 -6.06 5.35
N VAL A 112 8.87 -5.42 4.62
CA VAL A 112 10.05 -6.03 4.01
C VAL A 112 11.29 -5.27 4.49
N PRO A 113 11.84 -5.59 5.67
CA PRO A 113 12.97 -4.85 6.26
C PRO A 113 14.20 -4.73 5.36
N ALA A 114 14.39 -5.65 4.41
CA ALA A 114 15.46 -5.58 3.42
C ALA A 114 15.38 -4.35 2.48
N LEU A 115 14.20 -3.73 2.36
CA LEU A 115 14.01 -2.51 1.55
C LEU A 115 14.38 -1.23 2.32
N ALA A 116 14.33 -1.26 3.65
CA ALA A 116 14.56 -0.10 4.50
C ALA A 116 15.88 0.65 4.20
N PRO A 117 17.03 -0.03 4.01
CA PRO A 117 18.29 0.64 3.70
C PRO A 117 18.26 1.36 2.34
N TYR A 118 17.58 0.78 1.34
CA TYR A 118 17.47 1.37 0.02
C TYR A 118 16.57 2.60 -0.01
N VAL A 119 15.43 2.54 0.69
CA VAL A 119 14.54 3.70 0.85
C VAL A 119 15.25 4.81 1.62
N LYS A 120 15.99 4.46 2.69
CA LYS A 120 16.82 5.43 3.42
C LYS A 120 17.83 6.11 2.51
N ASN A 121 18.60 5.35 1.75
CA ASN A 121 19.62 5.91 0.86
C ASN A 121 19.02 6.86 -0.19
N ALA A 122 17.80 6.59 -0.66
CA ALA A 122 17.09 7.50 -1.55
C ALA A 122 16.73 8.84 -0.86
N ILE A 123 16.27 8.78 0.39
CA ILE A 123 15.98 9.97 1.21
C ILE A 123 17.27 10.75 1.54
N ASP A 124 18.36 10.05 1.85
CA ASP A 124 19.64 10.68 2.17
C ASP A 124 20.27 11.37 0.94
N ALA A 125 20.11 10.76 -0.24
CA ALA A 125 20.57 11.35 -1.51
C ALA A 125 19.73 12.56 -1.92
N ASP A 126 18.44 12.58 -1.56
CA ASP A 126 17.53 13.68 -1.87
C ASP A 126 16.46 13.88 -0.78
N PRO A 127 16.74 14.74 0.21
CA PRO A 127 15.78 15.07 1.27
C PRO A 127 14.50 15.76 0.78
N THR A 128 14.50 16.29 -0.45
CA THR A 128 13.34 16.98 -1.03
C THR A 128 12.37 16.03 -1.75
N ILE A 129 12.71 14.74 -1.85
CA ILE A 129 11.98 13.72 -2.61
C ILE A 129 10.47 13.68 -2.29
N PHE A 130 10.07 13.98 -1.04
CA PHE A 130 8.67 13.98 -0.62
C PHE A 130 7.81 15.05 -1.30
N GLY A 131 8.42 16.11 -1.84
CA GLY A 131 7.74 17.18 -2.58
C GLY A 131 7.87 17.07 -4.09
N LYS A 132 8.63 16.09 -4.59
CA LYS A 132 8.87 15.93 -6.02
C LYS A 132 7.68 15.33 -6.74
N VAL A 133 7.73 15.36 -8.07
CA VAL A 133 6.69 14.80 -8.93
C VAL A 133 6.49 13.31 -8.66
N MET A 134 5.26 12.85 -8.83
CA MET A 134 4.82 11.51 -8.44
C MET A 134 5.65 10.38 -9.07
N ARG A 135 6.06 10.55 -10.33
CA ARG A 135 6.91 9.61 -11.04
C ARG A 135 8.25 9.41 -10.31
N GLU A 136 8.87 10.50 -9.88
CA GLU A 136 10.17 10.46 -9.21
C GLU A 136 10.07 9.83 -7.82
N GLN A 137 8.99 10.11 -7.08
CA GLN A 137 8.71 9.43 -5.82
C GLN A 137 8.55 7.91 -6.01
N PHE A 138 7.78 7.49 -7.02
CA PHE A 138 7.61 6.07 -7.33
C PHE A 138 8.93 5.39 -7.71
N GLU A 139 9.68 6.00 -8.63
CA GLU A 139 10.94 5.43 -9.12
C GLU A 139 11.96 5.28 -7.99
N LYS A 140 12.18 6.34 -7.20
CA LYS A 140 13.23 6.37 -6.17
C LYS A 140 12.87 5.64 -4.90
N LEU A 141 11.60 5.68 -4.47
CA LEU A 141 11.19 5.13 -3.17
C LEU A 141 10.61 3.71 -3.26
N ILE A 142 10.25 3.22 -4.45
CA ILE A 142 9.61 1.92 -4.62
C ILE A 142 10.33 1.08 -5.68
N LEU A 143 10.39 1.54 -6.93
CA LEU A 143 10.89 0.73 -8.05
C LEU A 143 12.37 0.38 -7.88
N GLU A 144 13.21 1.38 -7.64
CA GLU A 144 14.65 1.16 -7.44
C GLU A 144 14.95 0.28 -6.22
N PRO A 145 14.35 0.52 -5.03
CA PRO A 145 14.50 -0.38 -3.89
C PRO A 145 14.11 -1.83 -4.16
N LEU A 146 12.98 -2.07 -4.85
CA LEU A 146 12.51 -3.42 -5.18
C LEU A 146 13.37 -4.13 -6.24
N SER A 147 14.11 -3.38 -7.04
CA SER A 147 14.98 -3.91 -8.10
C SER A 147 16.38 -4.27 -7.60
N LYS A 148 16.71 -3.94 -6.35
CA LYS A 148 18.03 -4.21 -5.77
C LYS A 148 18.01 -5.54 -5.00
N PRO A 149 19.13 -6.29 -4.99
CA PRO A 149 19.25 -7.48 -4.14
C PRO A 149 19.12 -7.06 -2.66
N PRO A 150 18.93 -7.98 -1.70
CA PRO A 150 19.03 -7.62 -0.28
C PRO A 150 20.43 -7.07 0.05
N GLN A 151 20.54 -5.99 0.85
CA GLN A 151 21.86 -5.61 1.40
C GLN A 151 22.31 -6.68 2.38
N ALA A 152 23.56 -7.12 2.26
CA ALA A 152 24.20 -7.92 3.30
C ALA A 152 24.22 -7.10 4.60
N ALA A 153 23.80 -7.72 5.70
CA ALA A 153 23.77 -7.13 7.04
C ALA A 153 25.18 -6.88 7.59
#